data_AF-A0A6G0FKA4-F1
#
_entry.id   AF-A0A6G0FKA4-F1
#
_cell.length_a   1.000
_cell.length_b   1.000
_cell.length_c   1.000
_cell.angle_alpha   90.00
_cell.angle_beta   90.00
_cell.angle_gamma   90.00
#
_symmetry.space_group_name_H-M   'P 1'
#
loop_
_entity.id
_entity.type
_entity.pdbx_description
1 polymer ?
#
loop_
_entity_poly.entity_id
_entity_poly.type
_entity_poly.pdbx_seq_one_letter_code
_entity_poly.pdbx_strand_id
1 'polypeptide(L)'
;MRAYLKGYAEILADVSATGRRMTRDEIESRRALGEQAADHGHTLRTLVRAHLRATREGWPPPPRHPDSLLAAVEQAVDAFAEGYERAQRLAVRQEEAARREFIDDLLYGRSDLGRLAERAERFGLVLSRAHAVAVAEGPDAYDDTDPVTRRVESALITRFGDRNILLTTKNGQLVCIAPGDDRDVLLHFAKQAHAATDGSRVAIGRPRTGAGGVVHSYEEALNSLQLAERLGLDDPVVHAADLLVYPVLARDRQAMADLVLGALGPLRSARGGAEPLLRTLQVYFDAGCTAAEAARRLSLSVRALTYRLERIHQLTGANPADPMHRYTLQTAVIGARLLGWPEQEI
;
A
#
# COMPACT_ATOMS: atom_id res chain seq x y z
N MET A 1 -1.87 26.65 30.02
CA MET A 1 -0.96 26.04 31.03
C MET A 1 -1.53 26.02 32.44
N ARG A 2 -1.85 27.15 33.09
CA ARG A 2 -2.38 27.17 34.48
C ARG A 2 -3.67 26.36 34.66
N ALA A 3 -4.52 26.29 33.64
CA ALA A 3 -5.75 25.48 33.65
C ALA A 3 -5.49 23.99 33.92
N TYR A 4 -4.38 23.43 33.42
CA TYR A 4 -4.03 22.00 33.57
C TYR A 4 -3.36 21.67 34.91
N LEU A 5 -3.14 22.68 35.76
CA LEU A 5 -2.63 22.54 37.13
C LEU A 5 -3.74 22.80 38.16
N LYS A 6 -4.99 22.97 37.73
CA LYS A 6 -6.12 23.29 38.63
C LYS A 6 -6.24 22.26 39.74
N GLY A 7 -6.29 22.71 41.00
CA GLY A 7 -6.37 21.85 42.19
C GLY A 7 -5.09 21.09 42.53
N TYR A 8 -4.01 21.18 41.74
CA TYR A 8 -2.77 20.43 41.99
C TYR A 8 -2.10 20.85 43.30
N ALA A 9 -1.96 22.16 43.53
CA ALA A 9 -1.32 22.69 44.74
C ALA A 9 -2.12 22.37 46.01
N GLU A 10 -3.46 22.37 45.93
CA GLU A 10 -4.35 22.04 47.05
C GLU A 10 -4.20 20.57 47.48
N ILE A 11 -4.16 19.66 46.50
CA ILE A 11 -3.92 18.22 46.74
C ILE A 11 -2.56 18.01 47.43
N LEU A 12 -1.50 18.65 46.90
CA LEU A 12 -0.16 18.51 47.48
C LEU A 12 -0.08 19.08 48.91
N ALA A 13 -0.74 20.22 49.18
CA ALA A 13 -0.79 20.81 50.51
C ALA A 13 -1.50 19.89 51.52
N ASP A 14 -2.64 19.30 51.13
CA ASP A 14 -3.40 18.40 51.99
C ASP A 14 -2.65 17.08 52.25
N VAL A 15 -2.04 16.48 51.21
CA VAL A 15 -1.17 15.31 51.38
C VAL A 15 0.02 15.63 52.28
N SER A 16 0.66 16.78 52.11
CA SER A 16 1.77 17.19 52.97
C SER A 16 1.35 17.39 54.42
N ALA A 17 0.11 17.81 54.68
CA ALA A 17 -0.40 18.07 56.03
C ALA A 17 -0.85 16.79 56.74
N THR A 18 -1.43 15.84 56.01
CA THR A 18 -2.10 14.66 56.57
C THR A 18 -1.32 13.35 56.38
N GLY A 19 -0.38 13.31 55.42
CA GLY A 19 0.34 12.11 55.03
C GLY A 19 -0.49 11.09 54.26
N ARG A 20 -1.75 11.42 53.92
CA ARG A 20 -2.65 10.52 53.18
C ARG A 20 -2.18 10.29 51.74
N ARG A 21 -2.71 9.25 51.09
CA ARG A 21 -2.57 9.04 49.65
C ARG A 21 -3.58 9.88 48.86
N MET A 22 -3.29 10.12 47.58
CA MET A 22 -4.30 10.69 46.69
C MET A 22 -5.51 9.77 46.60
N THR A 23 -6.69 10.36 46.62
CA THR A 23 -7.96 9.66 46.41
C THR A 23 -8.13 9.28 44.95
N ARG A 24 -9.05 8.35 44.69
CA ARG A 24 -9.39 7.95 43.33
C ARG A 24 -9.87 9.13 42.48
N ASP A 25 -10.72 9.99 43.04
CA ASP A 25 -11.28 11.16 42.34
C ASP A 25 -10.19 12.19 42.00
N GLU A 26 -9.21 12.38 42.88
CA GLU A 26 -8.06 13.26 42.62
C GLU A 26 -7.21 12.72 41.46
N ILE A 27 -6.93 11.42 41.45
CA ILE A 27 -6.20 10.72 40.37
C ILE A 27 -6.99 10.84 39.05
N GLU A 28 -8.29 10.55 39.06
CA GLU A 28 -9.16 10.68 37.87
C GLU A 28 -9.21 12.12 37.36
N SER A 29 -9.21 13.12 38.25
CA SER A 29 -9.12 14.53 37.85
C SER A 29 -7.81 14.87 37.13
N ARG A 30 -6.68 14.28 37.55
CA ARG A 30 -5.38 14.48 36.88
C ARG A 30 -5.39 13.86 35.49
N ARG A 31 -5.96 12.65 35.38
CA ARG A 31 -6.12 11.96 34.10
C ARG A 31 -6.97 12.76 33.12
N ALA A 32 -8.11 13.28 33.55
CA ALA A 32 -8.99 14.11 32.73
C ALA A 32 -8.31 15.42 32.25
N LEU A 33 -7.49 16.05 33.10
CA LEU A 33 -6.70 17.22 32.69
C LEU A 33 -5.60 16.85 31.68
N GLY A 34 -5.03 15.65 31.79
CA GLY A 34 -4.09 15.09 30.80
C GLY A 34 -4.74 14.89 29.44
N GLU A 35 -5.93 14.28 29.41
CA GLU A 35 -6.74 14.09 28.19
C GLU A 35 -7.05 15.44 27.53
N GLN A 36 -7.59 16.40 28.29
CA GLN A 36 -7.87 17.75 27.78
C GLN A 36 -6.61 18.44 27.26
N ALA A 37 -5.45 18.27 27.90
CA ALA A 37 -4.22 18.90 27.46
C ALA A 37 -3.73 18.33 26.12
N ALA A 38 -3.92 17.03 25.87
CA ALA A 38 -3.65 16.39 24.59
C ALA A 38 -4.56 16.94 23.49
N ASP A 39 -5.86 17.06 23.75
CA ASP A 39 -6.85 17.59 22.79
C ASP A 39 -6.55 19.05 22.38
N HIS A 40 -5.92 19.83 23.26
CA HIS A 40 -5.50 21.22 22.98
C HIS A 40 -4.10 21.33 22.36
N GLY A 41 -3.46 20.21 21.99
CA GLY A 41 -2.19 20.18 21.25
C GLY A 41 -0.96 20.60 22.06
N HIS A 42 -1.01 20.54 23.39
CA HIS A 42 0.16 20.82 24.22
C HIS A 42 1.11 19.64 24.27
N THR A 43 2.43 19.87 24.33
CA THR A 43 3.39 18.75 24.44
C THR A 43 3.47 18.24 25.88
N LEU A 44 3.52 16.91 26.05
CA LEU A 44 3.69 16.27 27.36
C LEU A 44 4.93 16.80 28.10
N ARG A 45 6.05 17.00 27.38
CA ARG A 45 7.29 17.56 27.94
C ARG A 45 7.08 18.92 28.61
N THR A 46 6.30 19.81 27.99
CA THR A 46 6.01 21.14 28.54
C THR A 46 5.11 21.05 29.76
N LEU A 47 4.12 20.14 29.74
CA LEU A 47 3.17 19.94 30.83
C LEU A 47 3.83 19.32 32.07
N VAL A 48 4.71 18.33 31.89
CA VAL A 48 5.51 17.74 32.98
C VAL A 48 6.42 18.80 33.62
N ARG A 49 7.09 19.63 32.81
CA ARG A 49 7.89 20.76 33.33
C ARG A 49 7.05 21.75 34.13
N ALA A 50 5.80 21.99 33.72
CA ALA A 50 4.88 22.85 34.46
C ALA A 50 4.48 22.25 35.82
N HIS A 51 4.23 20.94 35.89
CA HIS A 51 3.97 20.23 37.15
C HIS A 51 5.17 20.34 38.10
N LEU A 52 6.38 20.01 37.63
CA LEU A 52 7.61 20.11 38.44
C LEU A 52 7.91 21.54 38.93
N ARG A 53 7.53 22.55 38.14
CA ARG A 53 7.65 23.95 38.55
C ARG A 53 6.63 24.28 39.64
N ALA A 54 5.38 23.87 39.47
CA ALA A 54 4.33 24.07 40.45
C ALA A 54 4.63 23.35 41.78
N THR A 55 5.22 22.15 41.73
CA THR A 55 5.67 21.43 42.92
C THR A 55 6.74 22.21 43.67
N ARG A 56 7.71 22.82 42.97
CA ARG A 56 8.77 23.64 43.59
C ARG A 56 8.23 24.93 44.19
N GLU A 57 7.32 25.61 43.49
CA GLU A 57 6.72 26.87 43.96
C GLU A 57 5.75 26.64 45.13
N GLY A 58 5.07 25.49 45.17
CA GLY A 58 4.13 25.10 46.21
C GLY A 58 4.72 24.19 47.29
N TRP A 59 6.04 23.99 47.33
CA TRP A 59 6.69 23.10 48.30
C TRP A 59 6.58 23.69 49.72
N PRO A 60 5.84 23.07 50.66
CA PRO A 60 5.64 23.65 51.99
C PRO A 60 6.91 23.50 52.85
N PRO A 61 7.46 24.58 53.43
CA PRO A 61 8.63 24.49 54.31
C PRO A 61 8.25 24.44 55.81
N PRO A 62 8.70 23.43 56.59
CA PRO A 62 9.08 22.06 56.20
C PRO A 62 7.86 21.12 56.08
N PRO A 63 7.86 20.17 55.13
CA PRO A 63 6.75 19.23 54.98
C PRO A 63 6.73 18.23 56.15
N ARG A 64 5.55 17.95 56.72
CA ARG A 64 5.40 16.97 57.80
C ARG A 64 5.61 15.53 57.31
N HIS A 65 5.26 15.26 56.06
CA HIS A 65 5.33 13.93 55.42
C HIS A 65 5.98 14.02 54.03
N PRO A 66 7.31 14.19 53.93
CA PRO A 66 8.02 14.38 52.65
C PRO A 66 7.86 13.20 51.68
N ASP A 67 7.87 11.97 52.18
CA ASP A 67 7.72 10.77 51.35
C ASP A 67 6.30 10.66 50.76
N SER A 68 5.27 10.96 51.55
CA SER A 68 3.89 11.01 51.07
C SER A 68 3.69 12.10 50.02
N LEU A 69 4.34 13.26 50.19
CA LEU A 69 4.29 14.36 49.23
C LEU A 69 4.94 13.96 47.89
N LEU A 70 6.12 13.34 47.93
CA LEU A 70 6.78 12.83 46.72
C LEU A 70 5.94 11.77 46.01
N ALA A 71 5.35 10.83 46.76
CA ALA A 71 4.46 9.82 46.21
C ALA A 71 3.21 10.43 45.55
N ALA A 72 2.63 11.50 46.11
CA ALA A 72 1.51 12.21 45.49
C ALA A 72 1.93 12.99 44.22
N VAL A 73 3.15 13.54 44.18
CA VAL A 73 3.68 14.14 42.95
C VAL A 73 3.81 13.09 41.85
N GLU A 74 4.37 11.92 42.17
CA GLU A 74 4.50 10.80 41.25
C GLU A 74 3.12 10.35 40.74
N GLN A 75 2.18 10.07 41.64
CA GLN A 75 0.81 9.67 41.28
C GLN A 75 0.11 10.70 40.39
N ALA A 76 0.28 11.99 40.68
CA ALA A 76 -0.36 13.04 39.90
C ALA A 76 0.23 13.18 38.49
N VAL A 77 1.55 13.11 38.36
CA VAL A 77 2.23 13.19 37.05
C VAL A 77 1.96 11.94 36.23
N ASP A 78 1.98 10.76 36.84
CA ASP A 78 1.69 9.48 36.18
C ASP A 78 0.24 9.44 35.67
N ALA A 79 -0.74 9.77 36.51
CA ALA A 79 -2.14 9.84 36.10
C ALA A 79 -2.39 10.86 34.98
N PHE A 80 -1.73 12.02 35.03
CA PHE A 80 -1.80 13.02 33.97
C PHE A 80 -1.20 12.51 32.66
N ALA A 81 -0.02 11.88 32.71
CA ALA A 81 0.64 11.31 31.54
C ALA A 81 -0.18 10.16 30.94
N GLU A 82 -0.77 9.29 31.75
CA GLU A 82 -1.65 8.21 31.31
C GLU A 82 -2.84 8.74 30.52
N GLY A 83 -3.52 9.79 31.03
CA GLY A 83 -4.65 10.42 30.35
C GLY A 83 -4.24 11.07 29.04
N TYR A 84 -3.12 11.80 29.05
CA TYR A 84 -2.55 12.43 27.87
C TYR A 84 -2.23 11.40 26.77
N GLU A 85 -1.52 10.33 27.12
CA GLU A 85 -1.15 9.28 26.16
C GLU A 85 -2.37 8.53 25.62
N ARG A 86 -3.37 8.29 26.46
CA ARG A 86 -4.63 7.65 26.04
C ARG A 86 -5.36 8.51 25.01
N ALA A 87 -5.52 9.81 25.28
CA ALA A 87 -6.15 10.73 24.34
C ALA A 87 -5.37 10.81 23.02
N GLN A 88 -4.03 10.91 23.08
CA GLN A 88 -3.20 10.91 21.89
C GLN A 88 -3.34 9.62 21.06
N ARG A 89 -3.33 8.44 21.70
CA ARG A 89 -3.55 7.16 21.00
C ARG A 89 -4.95 7.06 20.39
N LEU A 90 -5.97 7.57 21.09
CA LEU A 90 -7.34 7.58 20.57
C LEU A 90 -7.47 8.50 19.35
N ALA A 91 -6.87 9.68 19.40
CA ALA A 91 -6.86 10.64 18.28
C ALA A 91 -6.20 10.04 17.04
N VAL A 92 -5.03 9.40 17.17
CA VAL A 92 -4.36 8.70 16.05
C VAL A 92 -5.25 7.63 15.46
N ARG A 93 -5.87 6.78 16.30
CA ARG A 93 -6.78 5.73 15.82
C ARG A 93 -8.02 6.27 15.12
N GLN A 94 -8.57 7.38 15.60
CA GLN A 94 -9.71 8.04 14.96
C GLN A 94 -9.33 8.64 13.61
N GLU A 95 -8.14 9.24 13.51
CA GLU A 95 -7.62 9.77 12.26
C GLU A 95 -7.35 8.67 11.22
N GLU A 96 -6.72 7.57 11.63
CA GLU A 96 -6.55 6.38 10.79
C GLU A 96 -7.91 5.80 10.35
N ALA A 97 -8.87 5.69 11.26
CA ALA A 97 -10.22 5.20 10.93
C ALA A 97 -10.92 6.11 9.91
N ALA A 98 -10.84 7.44 10.10
CA ALA A 98 -11.42 8.42 9.17
C ALA A 98 -10.73 8.39 7.80
N ARG A 99 -9.41 8.13 7.76
CA ARG A 99 -8.63 7.95 6.54
C ARG A 99 -9.06 6.70 5.78
N ARG A 100 -9.21 5.55 6.47
CA ARG A 100 -9.72 4.30 5.87
C ARG A 100 -11.12 4.47 5.31
N GLU A 101 -12.02 5.05 6.10
CA GLU A 101 -13.40 5.32 5.67
C GLU A 101 -13.42 6.21 4.42
N PHE A 102 -12.55 7.22 4.36
CA PHE A 102 -12.44 8.10 3.20
C PHE A 102 -11.97 7.35 1.96
N ILE A 103 -10.95 6.48 2.10
CA ILE A 103 -10.47 5.64 0.99
C ILE A 103 -11.56 4.69 0.52
N ASP A 104 -12.30 4.06 1.43
CA ASP A 104 -13.42 3.19 1.06
C ASP A 104 -14.52 3.96 0.32
N ASP A 105 -14.88 5.14 0.82
CA ASP A 105 -15.84 6.02 0.14
C ASP A 105 -15.36 6.44 -1.25
N LEU A 106 -14.07 6.75 -1.39
CA LEU A 106 -13.43 7.15 -2.63
C LEU A 106 -13.41 6.01 -3.65
N LEU A 107 -13.01 4.80 -3.23
CA LEU A 107 -12.83 3.65 -4.11
C LEU A 107 -14.16 3.00 -4.50
N TYR A 108 -15.17 2.99 -3.61
CA TYR A 108 -16.47 2.36 -3.89
C TYR A 108 -17.55 3.36 -4.31
N GLY A 109 -17.24 4.66 -4.39
CA GLY A 109 -18.19 5.70 -4.80
C GLY A 109 -19.41 5.81 -3.88
N ARG A 110 -19.25 5.52 -2.58
CA ARG A 110 -20.35 5.45 -1.61
C ARG A 110 -20.77 6.80 -1.02
N SER A 111 -20.08 7.88 -1.40
CA SER A 111 -20.26 9.23 -0.86
C SER A 111 -20.53 10.27 -1.93
N ASP A 112 -21.21 11.35 -1.53
CA ASP A 112 -21.40 12.54 -2.36
C ASP A 112 -20.06 13.25 -2.64
N LEU A 113 -19.89 13.77 -3.85
CA LEU A 113 -18.65 14.39 -4.32
C LEU A 113 -18.24 15.63 -3.48
N GLY A 114 -19.20 16.39 -2.95
CA GLY A 114 -18.92 17.55 -2.10
C GLY A 114 -18.29 17.15 -0.76
N ARG A 115 -18.84 16.11 -0.12
CA ARG A 115 -18.28 15.55 1.12
C ARG A 115 -16.93 14.88 0.91
N LEU A 116 -16.75 14.20 -0.22
CA LEU A 116 -15.46 13.63 -0.61
C LEU A 116 -14.40 14.72 -0.80
N ALA A 117 -14.74 15.83 -1.47
CA ALA A 117 -13.81 16.93 -1.67
C ALA A 117 -13.39 17.60 -0.35
N GLU A 118 -14.34 17.84 0.57
CA GLU A 118 -14.05 18.42 1.89
C GLU A 118 -13.07 17.55 2.69
N ARG A 119 -13.26 16.23 2.67
CA ARG A 119 -12.38 15.28 3.37
C ARG A 119 -11.04 15.07 2.64
N ALA A 120 -11.03 15.16 1.32
CA ALA A 120 -9.84 14.94 0.51
C ALA A 120 -8.72 15.92 0.85
N GLU A 121 -9.03 17.21 0.99
CA GLU A 121 -8.04 18.24 1.34
C GLU A 121 -7.38 17.96 2.70
N ARG A 122 -8.13 17.46 3.68
CA ARG A 122 -7.59 17.04 4.99
C ARG A 122 -6.54 15.95 4.87
N PHE A 123 -6.66 15.07 3.87
CA PHE A 123 -5.72 13.98 3.59
C PHE A 123 -4.73 14.33 2.47
N GLY A 124 -4.62 15.62 2.09
CA GLY A 124 -3.70 16.11 1.07
C GLY A 124 -4.16 15.91 -0.38
N LEU A 125 -5.31 15.28 -0.64
CA LEU A 125 -5.78 15.06 -2.00
C LEU A 125 -6.52 16.28 -2.54
N VAL A 126 -6.03 16.83 -3.66
CA VAL A 126 -6.67 17.95 -4.36
C VAL A 126 -7.42 17.41 -5.57
N LEU A 127 -8.64 16.91 -5.38
CA LEU A 127 -9.40 16.14 -6.39
C LEU A 127 -9.61 16.86 -7.74
N SER A 128 -9.42 18.18 -7.83
CA SER A 128 -9.42 18.90 -9.12
C SER A 128 -8.22 18.57 -10.02
N ARG A 129 -7.15 17.98 -9.46
CA ARG A 129 -5.92 17.59 -10.17
C ARG A 129 -5.95 16.12 -10.59
N ALA A 130 -5.05 15.79 -11.52
CA ALA A 130 -4.76 14.40 -11.83
C ALA A 130 -3.99 13.75 -10.68
N HIS A 131 -4.34 12.50 -10.36
CA HIS A 131 -3.62 11.66 -9.42
C HIS A 131 -3.27 10.34 -10.09
N ALA A 132 -2.16 9.75 -9.65
CA ALA A 132 -1.79 8.39 -9.98
C ALA A 132 -1.72 7.57 -8.69
N VAL A 133 -2.01 6.28 -8.83
CA VAL A 133 -2.06 5.32 -7.72
C VAL A 133 -1.04 4.24 -7.97
N ALA A 134 -0.19 4.00 -6.98
CA ALA A 134 0.70 2.86 -6.92
C ALA A 134 0.17 1.84 -5.92
N VAL A 135 0.20 0.56 -6.28
CA VAL A 135 -0.23 -0.55 -5.44
C VAL A 135 0.93 -1.52 -5.33
N ALA A 136 1.36 -1.79 -4.09
CA ALA A 136 2.38 -2.79 -3.79
C ALA A 136 1.72 -4.06 -3.25
N GLU A 137 2.14 -5.19 -3.81
CA GLU A 137 1.77 -6.54 -3.40
C GLU A 137 3.03 -7.25 -2.92
N GLY A 138 3.02 -7.64 -1.64
CA GLY A 138 4.12 -8.30 -0.97
C GLY A 138 3.88 -9.80 -0.79
N PRO A 139 4.90 -10.53 -0.29
CA PRO A 139 4.76 -11.96 0.01
C PRO A 139 3.72 -12.23 1.10
N ASP A 140 3.60 -11.30 2.05
CA ASP A 140 2.58 -11.29 3.10
C ASP A 140 1.63 -10.11 2.87
N ALA A 141 0.38 -10.27 3.32
CA ALA A 141 -0.62 -9.23 3.25
C ALA A 141 -0.26 -8.06 4.17
N TYR A 142 -0.25 -6.85 3.63
CA TYR A 142 -0.06 -5.62 4.39
C TYR A 142 -1.26 -5.33 5.30
N ASP A 143 -0.96 -4.91 6.54
CA ASP A 143 -1.92 -4.29 7.44
C ASP A 143 -1.45 -2.90 7.91
N ASP A 144 -2.37 -2.10 8.46
CA ASP A 144 -2.03 -0.74 8.90
C ASP A 144 -1.09 -0.71 10.12
N THR A 145 -1.02 -1.80 10.87
CA THR A 145 -0.10 -1.96 11.99
C THR A 145 1.27 -2.46 11.57
N ASP A 146 1.43 -2.88 10.32
CA ASP A 146 2.63 -3.49 9.76
C ASP A 146 3.81 -2.51 9.87
N PRO A 147 4.93 -2.93 10.48
CA PRO A 147 6.17 -2.15 10.49
C PRO A 147 6.61 -1.64 9.11
N VAL A 148 6.31 -2.39 8.04
CA VAL A 148 6.61 -2.00 6.66
C VAL A 148 5.81 -0.76 6.26
N THR A 149 4.50 -0.73 6.51
CA THR A 149 3.63 0.42 6.24
C THR A 149 4.19 1.68 6.87
N ARG A 150 4.54 1.64 8.16
CA ARG A 150 5.13 2.80 8.88
C ARG A 150 6.50 3.21 8.34
N ARG A 151 7.33 2.24 7.95
CA ARG A 151 8.67 2.51 7.38
C ARG A 151 8.55 3.23 6.04
N VAL A 152 7.66 2.75 5.17
CA VAL A 152 7.40 3.37 3.86
C VAL A 152 6.81 4.77 4.05
N GLU A 153 5.84 4.95 4.95
CA GLU A 153 5.26 6.25 5.29
C GLU A 153 6.33 7.24 5.76
N SER A 154 7.16 6.83 6.73
CA SER A 154 8.24 7.66 7.27
C SER A 154 9.25 8.08 6.19
N ALA A 155 9.58 7.17 5.26
CA ALA A 155 10.50 7.45 4.16
C ALA A 155 9.92 8.47 3.18
N LEU A 156 8.63 8.34 2.83
CA LEU A 156 7.93 9.30 1.97
C LEU A 156 7.87 10.68 2.61
N ILE A 157 7.44 10.77 3.87
CA ILE A 157 7.36 12.04 4.61
C ILE A 157 8.72 12.71 4.71
N THR A 158 9.78 11.93 4.99
CA THR A 158 11.15 12.47 5.10
C THR A 158 11.64 13.08 3.78
N ARG A 159 11.27 12.49 2.64
CA ARG A 159 11.79 12.88 1.32
C ARG A 159 10.96 13.96 0.62
N PHE A 160 9.65 13.93 0.79
CA PHE A 160 8.69 14.76 0.03
C PHE A 160 7.83 15.64 0.93
N GLY A 161 7.89 15.46 2.25
CA GLY A 161 6.95 16.07 3.19
C GLY A 161 5.61 15.35 3.21
N ASP A 162 4.66 15.94 3.94
CA ASP A 162 3.35 15.32 4.23
C ASP A 162 2.22 15.88 3.33
N ARG A 163 2.56 16.79 2.41
CA ARG A 163 1.56 17.49 1.59
C ARG A 163 1.34 16.74 0.28
N ASN A 164 0.13 16.24 0.10
CA ASN A 164 -0.41 15.64 -1.12
C ASN A 164 -0.09 14.17 -1.40
N ILE A 165 0.40 13.42 -0.41
CA ILE A 165 0.64 11.98 -0.55
C ILE A 165 -0.28 11.26 0.43
N LEU A 166 -1.06 10.31 -0.06
CA LEU A 166 -1.91 9.50 0.79
C LEU A 166 -1.46 8.04 0.73
N LEU A 167 -1.02 7.51 1.88
CA LEU A 167 -0.67 6.11 2.07
C LEU A 167 -1.73 5.40 2.90
N THR A 168 -2.13 4.21 2.47
CA THR A 168 -3.12 3.36 3.14
C THR A 168 -2.87 1.90 2.82
N THR A 169 -3.42 0.98 3.61
CA THR A 169 -3.56 -0.43 3.19
C THR A 169 -4.98 -0.72 2.70
N LYS A 170 -5.11 -1.64 1.74
CA LYS A 170 -6.39 -2.12 1.24
C LYS A 170 -6.27 -3.54 0.73
N ASN A 171 -7.13 -4.45 1.20
CA ASN A 171 -7.17 -5.86 0.75
C ASN A 171 -5.80 -6.56 0.81
N GLY A 172 -4.98 -6.29 1.83
CA GLY A 172 -3.64 -6.86 1.96
C GLY A 172 -2.57 -6.21 1.07
N GLN A 173 -2.91 -5.11 0.38
CA GLN A 173 -1.99 -4.35 -0.46
C GLN A 173 -1.69 -3.00 0.14
N LEU A 174 -0.48 -2.49 -0.08
CA LEU A 174 -0.09 -1.13 0.30
C LEU A 174 -0.37 -0.19 -0.88
N VAL A 175 -1.13 0.86 -0.66
CA VAL A 175 -1.62 1.79 -1.69
C VAL A 175 -1.09 3.19 -1.42
N CYS A 176 -0.48 3.79 -2.43
CA CYS A 176 0.02 5.16 -2.42
C CYS A 176 -0.66 5.97 -3.51
N ILE A 177 -1.29 7.09 -3.13
CA ILE A 177 -1.94 8.04 -4.03
C ILE A 177 -1.12 9.33 -4.00
N ALA A 178 -0.71 9.79 -5.17
CA ALA A 178 0.09 11.01 -5.32
C ALA A 178 -0.40 11.85 -6.52
N PRO A 179 -0.03 13.14 -6.61
CA PRO A 179 -0.30 13.95 -7.78
C PRO A 179 0.29 13.31 -9.04
N GLY A 180 -0.43 13.40 -10.15
CA GLY A 180 -0.09 12.69 -11.38
C GLY A 180 1.18 13.20 -12.08
N ASP A 181 1.62 14.40 -11.75
CA ASP A 181 2.87 15.02 -12.18
C ASP A 181 4.08 14.62 -11.29
N ASP A 182 3.85 14.11 -10.09
CA ASP A 182 4.89 13.69 -9.13
C ASP A 182 5.26 12.22 -9.26
N ARG A 183 5.83 11.84 -10.42
CA ARG A 183 6.28 10.45 -10.65
C ARG A 183 7.32 9.96 -9.64
N ASP A 184 8.16 10.86 -9.14
CA ASP A 184 9.22 10.54 -8.18
C ASP A 184 8.68 9.98 -6.86
N VAL A 185 7.49 10.44 -6.43
CA VAL A 185 6.83 9.94 -5.22
C VAL A 185 6.49 8.47 -5.36
N LEU A 186 5.83 8.10 -6.46
CA LEU A 186 5.39 6.72 -6.71
C LEU A 186 6.57 5.77 -6.95
N LEU A 187 7.61 6.24 -7.63
CA LEU A 187 8.85 5.47 -7.80
C LEU A 187 9.59 5.27 -6.48
N HIS A 188 9.63 6.30 -5.62
CA HIS A 188 10.22 6.19 -4.30
C HIS A 188 9.41 5.23 -3.42
N PHE A 189 8.08 5.34 -3.44
CA PHE A 189 7.18 4.38 -2.79
C PHE A 189 7.49 2.95 -3.22
N ALA A 190 7.58 2.71 -4.53
CA ALA A 190 7.86 1.39 -5.08
C ALA A 190 9.20 0.83 -4.58
N LYS A 191 10.24 1.67 -4.58
CA LYS A 191 11.56 1.32 -4.05
C LYS A 191 11.53 0.96 -2.57
N GLN A 192 10.80 1.73 -1.74
CA GLN A 192 10.72 1.47 -0.30
C GLN A 192 9.91 0.21 0.00
N ALA A 193 8.79 -0.01 -0.69
CA ALA A 193 7.98 -1.22 -0.53
C ALA A 193 8.77 -2.48 -0.90
N HIS A 194 9.48 -2.44 -2.03
CA HIS A 194 10.34 -3.53 -2.47
C HIS A 194 11.47 -3.81 -1.46
N ALA A 195 12.19 -2.78 -1.03
CA ALA A 195 13.30 -2.92 -0.08
C ALA A 195 12.86 -3.39 1.31
N ALA A 196 11.62 -3.10 1.74
CA ALA A 196 11.12 -3.46 3.06
C ALA A 196 10.67 -4.92 3.16
N THR A 197 10.36 -5.57 2.03
CA THR A 197 9.79 -6.93 1.97
C THR A 197 10.64 -7.93 1.19
N ASP A 198 11.73 -7.47 0.56
CA ASP A 198 12.64 -8.30 -0.24
C ASP A 198 11.92 -9.14 -1.32
N GLY A 199 10.99 -8.51 -2.05
CA GLY A 199 10.23 -9.21 -3.08
C GLY A 199 8.90 -8.58 -3.49
N SER A 200 8.44 -7.49 -2.86
CA SER A 200 7.19 -6.86 -3.31
C SER A 200 7.27 -6.40 -4.75
N ARG A 201 6.17 -6.63 -5.47
CA ARG A 201 5.93 -6.07 -6.79
C ARG A 201 5.01 -4.87 -6.66
N VAL A 202 5.31 -3.82 -7.41
CA VAL A 202 4.52 -2.59 -7.39
C VAL A 202 3.99 -2.29 -8.78
N ALA A 203 2.70 -2.01 -8.90
CA ALA A 203 2.13 -1.49 -10.13
C ALA A 203 1.73 -0.03 -9.97
N ILE A 204 1.92 0.75 -11.04
CA ILE A 204 1.59 2.18 -11.08
C ILE A 204 0.54 2.40 -12.18
N GLY A 205 -0.65 2.85 -11.77
CA GLY A 205 -1.70 3.28 -12.67
C GLY A 205 -1.42 4.63 -13.32
N ARG A 206 -2.15 4.97 -14.39
CA ARG A 206 -1.93 6.23 -15.10
C ARG A 206 -2.57 7.40 -14.37
N PRO A 207 -1.99 8.61 -14.48
CA PRO A 207 -2.62 9.83 -13.99
C PRO A 207 -4.03 10.06 -14.54
N ARG A 208 -4.98 10.35 -13.65
CA ARG A 208 -6.37 10.64 -13.97
C ARG A 208 -6.95 11.71 -13.05
N THR A 209 -7.79 12.58 -13.59
CA THR A 209 -8.40 13.71 -12.87
C THR A 209 -9.64 13.29 -12.10
N GLY A 210 -9.88 13.93 -10.94
CA GLY A 210 -11.11 13.71 -10.17
C GLY A 210 -11.05 12.48 -9.26
N ALA A 211 -12.07 12.35 -8.40
CA ALA A 211 -12.27 11.19 -7.54
C ALA A 211 -12.33 9.88 -8.35
N GLY A 212 -13.17 9.84 -9.40
CA GLY A 212 -13.24 8.67 -10.31
C GLY A 212 -11.92 8.39 -11.04
N GLY A 213 -11.07 9.42 -11.21
CA GLY A 213 -9.72 9.24 -11.74
C GLY A 213 -8.82 8.43 -10.81
N VAL A 214 -8.86 8.70 -9.50
CA VAL A 214 -8.14 7.91 -8.49
C VAL A 214 -8.58 6.44 -8.56
N VAL A 215 -9.90 6.19 -8.65
CA VAL A 215 -10.44 4.82 -8.76
C VAL A 215 -9.92 4.12 -10.01
N HIS A 216 -10.02 4.77 -11.18
CA HIS A 216 -9.51 4.18 -12.43
C HIS A 216 -8.00 3.92 -12.38
N SER A 217 -7.21 4.82 -11.78
CA SER A 217 -5.77 4.57 -11.64
C SER A 217 -5.48 3.42 -10.67
N TYR A 218 -6.28 3.26 -9.61
CA TYR A 218 -6.17 2.13 -8.69
C TYR A 218 -6.49 0.80 -9.39
N GLU A 219 -7.60 0.74 -10.13
CA GLU A 219 -7.98 -0.43 -10.93
C GLU A 219 -6.95 -0.77 -12.00
N GLU A 220 -6.39 0.23 -12.68
CA GLU A 220 -5.29 0.04 -13.63
C GLU A 220 -4.05 -0.59 -12.98
N ALA A 221 -3.70 -0.17 -11.75
CA ALA A 221 -2.60 -0.76 -11.00
C ALA A 221 -2.88 -2.22 -10.61
N LEU A 222 -4.08 -2.52 -10.08
CA LEU A 222 -4.48 -3.90 -9.75
C LEU A 222 -4.44 -4.82 -10.97
N ASN A 223 -5.05 -4.38 -12.08
CA ASN A 223 -5.04 -5.14 -13.33
C ASN A 223 -3.61 -5.38 -13.83
N SER A 224 -2.71 -4.42 -13.62
CA SER A 224 -1.31 -4.55 -14.03
C SER A 224 -0.54 -5.56 -13.18
N LEU A 225 -0.81 -5.66 -11.87
CA LEU A 225 -0.24 -6.72 -11.01
C LEU A 225 -0.68 -8.11 -11.50
N GLN A 226 -1.98 -8.29 -11.74
CA GLN A 226 -2.53 -9.55 -12.24
C GLN A 226 -1.97 -9.91 -13.62
N LEU A 227 -1.85 -8.93 -14.52
CA LEU A 227 -1.24 -9.15 -15.84
C LEU A 227 0.23 -9.53 -15.73
N ALA A 228 0.99 -8.86 -14.85
CA ALA A 228 2.39 -9.16 -14.65
C ALA A 228 2.61 -10.59 -14.14
N GLU A 229 1.76 -11.07 -13.23
CA GLU A 229 1.79 -12.46 -12.75
C GLU A 229 1.51 -13.46 -13.89
N ARG A 230 0.40 -13.29 -14.61
CA ARG A 230 -0.01 -14.21 -15.69
C ARG A 230 0.96 -14.21 -16.87
N LEU A 231 1.56 -13.06 -17.14
CA LEU A 231 2.56 -12.87 -18.18
C LEU A 231 3.99 -13.11 -17.67
N GLY A 232 4.16 -13.55 -16.43
CA GLY A 232 5.47 -13.88 -15.83
C GLY A 232 6.50 -12.79 -16.07
N LEU A 233 6.10 -11.53 -15.88
CA LEU A 233 7.01 -10.39 -15.98
C LEU A 233 7.86 -10.34 -14.72
N ASP A 234 9.17 -10.10 -14.82
CA ASP A 234 10.07 -10.11 -13.67
C ASP A 234 10.32 -8.70 -13.09
N ASP A 235 9.80 -7.66 -13.74
CA ASP A 235 10.03 -6.28 -13.31
C ASP A 235 9.41 -6.00 -11.92
N PRO A 236 10.19 -5.50 -10.95
CA PRO A 236 9.67 -5.19 -9.62
C PRO A 236 8.67 -4.03 -9.64
N VAL A 237 8.72 -3.20 -10.69
CA VAL A 237 7.78 -2.09 -10.91
C VAL A 237 7.16 -2.23 -12.30
N VAL A 238 5.84 -2.23 -12.35
CA VAL A 238 5.06 -2.39 -13.58
C VAL A 238 4.22 -1.15 -13.81
N HIS A 239 4.29 -0.56 -14.99
CA HIS A 239 3.46 0.61 -15.32
C HIS A 239 2.27 0.18 -16.16
N ALA A 240 1.06 0.59 -15.75
CA ALA A 240 -0.16 0.30 -16.51
C ALA A 240 -0.11 0.87 -17.94
N ALA A 241 0.63 1.96 -18.14
CA ALA A 241 0.87 2.55 -19.46
C ALA A 241 1.58 1.61 -20.44
N ASP A 242 2.39 0.67 -19.95
CA ASP A 242 3.15 -0.26 -20.79
C ASP A 242 2.33 -1.52 -21.12
N LEU A 243 1.21 -1.74 -20.43
CA LEU A 243 0.38 -2.94 -20.55
C LEU A 243 -0.96 -2.70 -21.24
N LEU A 244 -1.19 -1.53 -21.87
CA LEU A 244 -2.50 -1.13 -22.39
C LEU A 244 -3.09 -2.04 -23.47
N VAL A 245 -2.26 -2.80 -24.18
CA VAL A 245 -2.74 -3.76 -25.19
C VAL A 245 -3.42 -4.97 -24.57
N TYR A 246 -2.98 -5.42 -23.39
CA TYR A 246 -3.47 -6.66 -22.80
C TYR A 246 -4.93 -6.58 -22.32
N PRO A 247 -5.40 -5.50 -21.66
CA PRO A 247 -6.81 -5.31 -21.36
C PRO A 247 -7.70 -5.27 -22.61
N VAL A 248 -7.19 -4.76 -23.74
CA VAL A 248 -7.92 -4.77 -25.02
C VAL A 248 -8.09 -6.20 -25.51
N LEU A 249 -7.01 -6.99 -25.48
CA LEU A 249 -7.02 -8.40 -25.86
C LEU A 249 -7.92 -9.25 -24.93
N ALA A 250 -7.93 -8.95 -23.64
CA ALA A 250 -8.71 -9.69 -22.65
C ALA A 250 -10.21 -9.30 -22.60
N ARG A 251 -10.62 -8.24 -23.31
CA ARG A 251 -11.99 -7.71 -23.22
C ARG A 251 -13.04 -8.68 -23.76
N ASP A 252 -12.73 -9.40 -24.82
CA ASP A 252 -13.57 -10.46 -25.38
C ASP A 252 -12.93 -11.82 -25.08
N ARG A 253 -13.25 -12.37 -23.91
CA ARG A 253 -12.72 -13.65 -23.44
C ARG A 253 -13.04 -14.78 -24.42
N GLN A 254 -14.24 -14.79 -25.01
CA GLN A 254 -14.66 -15.86 -25.92
C GLN A 254 -13.89 -15.79 -27.24
N ALA A 255 -13.80 -14.60 -27.84
CA ALA A 255 -13.01 -14.43 -29.07
C ALA A 255 -11.53 -14.77 -28.84
N MET A 256 -10.97 -14.45 -27.66
CA MET A 256 -9.62 -14.86 -27.31
C MET A 256 -9.49 -16.38 -27.16
N ALA A 257 -10.45 -17.04 -26.51
CA ALA A 257 -10.46 -18.50 -26.37
C ALA A 257 -10.57 -19.19 -27.74
N ASP A 258 -11.45 -18.72 -28.62
CA ASP A 258 -11.59 -19.23 -29.99
C ASP A 258 -10.29 -19.06 -30.79
N LEU A 259 -9.60 -17.92 -30.65
CA LEU A 259 -8.27 -17.70 -31.24
C LEU A 259 -7.24 -18.70 -30.70
N VAL A 260 -7.19 -18.89 -29.39
CA VAL A 260 -6.25 -19.83 -28.75
C VAL A 260 -6.51 -21.26 -29.23
N LEU A 261 -7.76 -21.72 -29.17
CA LEU A 261 -8.13 -23.08 -29.56
C LEU A 261 -7.96 -23.30 -31.06
N GLY A 262 -8.28 -22.31 -31.90
CA GLY A 262 -8.10 -22.39 -33.35
C GLY A 262 -6.62 -22.43 -33.76
N ALA A 263 -5.78 -21.57 -33.18
CA ALA A 263 -4.37 -21.45 -33.58
C ALA A 263 -3.45 -22.46 -32.88
N LEU A 264 -3.70 -22.75 -31.60
CA LEU A 264 -2.81 -23.55 -30.75
C LEU A 264 -3.42 -24.90 -30.33
N GLY A 265 -4.73 -25.08 -30.44
CA GLY A 265 -5.42 -26.34 -30.12
C GLY A 265 -4.81 -27.59 -30.78
N PRO A 266 -4.39 -27.55 -32.07
CA PRO A 266 -3.72 -28.68 -32.71
C PRO A 266 -2.45 -29.15 -32.00
N LEU A 267 -1.77 -28.30 -31.23
CA LEU A 267 -0.59 -28.66 -30.45
C LEU A 267 -0.88 -29.72 -29.38
N ARG A 268 -2.14 -29.89 -28.94
CA ARG A 268 -2.53 -30.96 -28.00
C ARG A 268 -2.21 -32.37 -28.54
N SER A 269 -2.20 -32.52 -29.87
CA SER A 269 -1.88 -33.80 -30.54
C SER A 269 -0.37 -34.11 -30.57
N ALA A 270 0.48 -33.17 -30.15
CA ALA A 270 1.91 -33.40 -30.07
C ALA A 270 2.25 -34.44 -28.98
N ARG A 271 3.34 -35.18 -29.20
CA ARG A 271 3.87 -36.08 -28.19
C ARG A 271 4.32 -35.27 -26.97
N GLY A 272 3.70 -35.51 -25.81
CA GLY A 272 3.94 -34.74 -24.59
C GLY A 272 2.99 -33.56 -24.38
N GLY A 273 1.93 -33.44 -25.19
CA GLY A 273 0.92 -32.39 -25.09
C GLY A 273 1.36 -31.06 -25.73
N ALA A 274 0.53 -30.03 -25.57
CA ALA A 274 0.77 -28.72 -26.17
C ALA A 274 1.94 -27.96 -25.51
N GLU A 275 2.17 -28.18 -24.21
CA GLU A 275 3.04 -27.38 -23.36
C GLU A 275 4.48 -27.21 -23.90
N PRO A 276 5.21 -28.27 -24.34
CA PRO A 276 6.58 -28.10 -24.82
C PRO A 276 6.69 -27.24 -26.09
N LEU A 277 5.68 -27.31 -26.96
CA LEU A 277 5.64 -26.54 -28.21
C LEU A 277 5.16 -25.11 -27.95
N LEU A 278 4.20 -24.93 -27.04
CA LEU A 278 3.77 -23.60 -26.58
C LEU A 278 4.94 -22.83 -25.95
N ARG A 279 5.68 -23.46 -25.04
CA ARG A 279 6.91 -22.90 -24.45
C ARG A 279 7.95 -22.56 -25.50
N THR A 280 8.04 -23.36 -26.57
CA THR A 280 8.95 -23.08 -27.69
C THR A 280 8.53 -21.80 -28.43
N LEU A 281 7.24 -21.62 -28.72
CA LEU A 281 6.73 -20.39 -29.34
C LEU A 281 6.95 -19.16 -28.45
N GLN A 282 6.64 -19.27 -27.16
CA GLN A 282 6.84 -18.19 -26.21
C GLN A 282 8.29 -17.70 -26.21
N VAL A 283 9.25 -18.61 -25.97
CA VAL A 283 10.68 -18.24 -25.94
C VAL A 283 11.18 -17.76 -27.30
N TYR A 284 10.63 -18.29 -28.40
CA TYR A 284 10.95 -17.82 -29.75
C TYR A 284 10.51 -16.38 -29.98
N PHE A 285 9.29 -16.01 -29.57
CA PHE A 285 8.78 -14.64 -29.70
C PHE A 285 9.49 -13.68 -28.74
N ASP A 286 9.76 -14.08 -27.49
CA ASP A 286 10.51 -13.28 -26.51
C ASP A 286 11.98 -13.05 -26.92
N ALA A 287 12.51 -13.89 -27.80
CA ALA A 287 13.83 -13.76 -28.41
C ALA A 287 13.82 -12.91 -29.70
N GLY A 288 12.72 -12.19 -29.98
CA GLY A 288 12.57 -11.39 -31.21
C GLY A 288 12.57 -12.25 -32.48
N CYS A 289 12.02 -13.47 -32.40
CA CYS A 289 12.02 -14.45 -33.49
C CYS A 289 13.42 -14.92 -33.92
N THR A 290 14.42 -14.81 -33.05
CA THR A 290 15.79 -15.28 -33.31
C THR A 290 15.97 -16.71 -32.84
N ALA A 291 16.08 -17.65 -33.78
CA ALA A 291 16.20 -19.08 -33.47
C ALA A 291 17.45 -19.42 -32.63
N ALA A 292 18.59 -18.79 -32.89
CA ALA A 292 19.80 -19.01 -32.11
C ALA A 292 19.64 -18.60 -30.64
N GLU A 293 19.00 -17.45 -30.41
CA GLU A 293 18.75 -16.91 -29.07
C GLU A 293 17.73 -17.75 -28.30
N ALA A 294 16.63 -18.13 -28.95
CA ALA A 294 15.62 -18.98 -28.34
C ALA A 294 16.16 -20.38 -28.00
N ALA A 295 16.99 -20.96 -28.87
CA ALA A 295 17.64 -22.25 -28.61
C ALA A 295 18.56 -22.17 -27.38
N ARG A 296 19.33 -21.08 -27.26
CA ARG A 296 20.18 -20.81 -26.09
C ARG A 296 19.36 -20.70 -24.80
N ARG A 297 18.26 -19.95 -24.80
CA ARG A 297 17.36 -19.82 -23.62
C ARG A 297 16.67 -21.13 -23.23
N LEU A 298 16.39 -22.00 -24.19
CA LEU A 298 15.80 -23.33 -23.96
C LEU A 298 16.85 -24.43 -23.69
N SER A 299 18.15 -24.11 -23.69
CA SER A 299 19.24 -25.10 -23.60
C SER A 299 19.15 -26.18 -24.68
N LEU A 300 18.81 -25.79 -25.91
CA LEU A 300 18.70 -26.65 -27.09
C LEU A 300 19.76 -26.29 -28.15
N SER A 301 20.03 -27.21 -29.08
CA SER A 301 20.72 -26.85 -30.31
C SER A 301 19.79 -26.06 -31.24
N VAL A 302 20.34 -25.19 -32.07
CA VAL A 302 19.55 -24.43 -33.07
C VAL A 302 18.77 -25.38 -33.98
N ARG A 303 19.37 -26.51 -34.39
CA ARG A 303 18.69 -27.55 -35.19
C ARG A 303 17.47 -28.14 -34.47
N ALA A 304 17.58 -28.42 -33.16
CA ALA A 304 16.47 -28.94 -32.38
C ALA A 304 15.34 -27.91 -32.24
N LEU A 305 15.67 -26.62 -32.10
CA LEU A 305 14.66 -25.57 -32.11
C LEU A 305 13.97 -25.46 -33.48
N THR A 306 14.73 -25.42 -34.58
CA THR A 306 14.18 -25.37 -35.93
C THR A 306 13.25 -26.55 -36.20
N TYR A 307 13.63 -27.75 -35.76
CA TYR A 307 12.76 -28.91 -35.84
C TYR A 307 11.44 -28.75 -35.06
N ARG A 308 11.48 -28.15 -33.86
CA ARG A 308 10.25 -27.87 -33.08
C ARG A 308 9.37 -26.83 -33.78
N LEU A 309 9.94 -25.76 -34.33
CA LEU A 309 9.20 -24.74 -35.08
C LEU A 309 8.56 -25.32 -36.34
N GLU A 310 9.28 -26.18 -37.06
CA GLU A 310 8.76 -26.92 -38.21
C GLU A 310 7.62 -27.88 -37.79
N ARG A 311 7.77 -28.54 -36.64
CA ARG A 311 6.70 -29.39 -36.09
C ARG A 311 5.46 -28.59 -35.73
N ILE A 312 5.62 -27.40 -35.15
CA ILE A 312 4.50 -26.48 -34.89
C ILE A 312 3.79 -26.12 -36.20
N HIS A 313 4.56 -25.80 -37.25
CA HIS A 313 4.00 -25.50 -38.56
C HIS A 313 3.19 -26.67 -39.13
N GLN A 314 3.71 -27.90 -39.06
CA GLN A 314 3.00 -29.10 -39.53
C GLN A 314 1.70 -29.37 -38.77
N LEU A 315 1.68 -29.09 -37.47
CA LEU A 315 0.50 -29.33 -36.62
C LEU A 315 -0.57 -28.25 -36.77
N THR A 316 -0.17 -26.99 -36.86
CA THR A 316 -1.08 -25.83 -36.83
C THR A 316 -1.41 -25.31 -38.22
N GLY A 317 -0.63 -25.67 -39.24
CA GLY A 317 -0.66 -25.04 -40.57
C GLY A 317 -0.03 -23.64 -40.62
N ALA A 318 0.30 -23.04 -39.47
CA ALA A 318 0.82 -21.69 -39.35
C ALA A 318 2.34 -21.69 -39.19
N ASN A 319 3.06 -20.96 -40.03
CA ASN A 319 4.53 -20.87 -39.96
C ASN A 319 4.96 -19.75 -38.99
N PRO A 320 5.63 -20.04 -37.86
CA PRO A 320 6.05 -19.01 -36.90
C PRO A 320 7.03 -17.96 -37.45
N ALA A 321 7.73 -18.27 -38.55
CA ALA A 321 8.67 -17.35 -39.21
C ALA A 321 7.98 -16.45 -40.25
N ASP A 322 6.78 -16.81 -40.72
CA ASP A 322 6.00 -15.99 -41.64
C ASP A 322 5.34 -14.82 -40.89
N PRO A 323 5.48 -13.55 -41.33
CA PRO A 323 4.95 -12.41 -40.60
C PRO A 323 3.45 -12.43 -40.32
N MET A 324 2.64 -12.92 -41.26
CA MET A 324 1.18 -12.93 -41.12
C MET A 324 0.74 -14.02 -40.15
N HIS A 325 1.28 -15.23 -40.29
CA HIS A 325 1.01 -16.33 -39.36
C HIS A 325 1.54 -16.03 -37.96
N ARG A 326 2.72 -15.40 -37.88
CA ARG A 326 3.36 -15.02 -36.61
C ARG A 326 2.47 -14.13 -35.77
N TYR A 327 1.82 -13.11 -36.35
CA TYR A 327 0.97 -12.21 -35.57
C TYR A 327 -0.16 -12.98 -34.87
N THR A 328 -0.83 -13.87 -35.60
CA THR A 328 -1.88 -14.74 -35.06
C THR A 328 -1.34 -15.66 -33.97
N LEU A 329 -0.22 -16.36 -34.23
CA LEU A 329 0.40 -17.27 -33.27
C LEU A 329 0.87 -16.54 -32.00
N GLN A 330 1.51 -15.39 -32.13
CA GLN A 330 2.00 -14.61 -30.99
C GLN A 330 0.84 -14.08 -30.15
N THR A 331 -0.22 -13.59 -30.79
CA THR A 331 -1.44 -13.16 -30.08
C THR A 331 -2.11 -14.33 -29.37
N ALA A 332 -2.19 -15.50 -30.02
CA ALA A 332 -2.72 -16.70 -29.40
C ALA A 332 -1.84 -17.19 -28.23
N VAL A 333 -0.51 -17.07 -28.30
CA VAL A 333 0.39 -17.41 -27.17
C VAL A 333 0.14 -16.47 -25.99
N ILE A 334 -0.02 -15.16 -26.24
CA ILE A 334 -0.40 -14.20 -25.20
C ILE A 334 -1.76 -14.57 -24.61
N GLY A 335 -2.74 -14.85 -25.48
CA GLY A 335 -4.08 -15.30 -25.09
C GLY A 335 -4.07 -16.55 -24.22
N ALA A 336 -3.26 -17.56 -24.57
CA ALA A 336 -3.12 -18.79 -23.80
C ALA A 336 -2.66 -18.50 -22.37
N ARG A 337 -1.65 -17.64 -22.19
CA ARG A 337 -1.16 -17.20 -20.86
C ARG A 337 -2.24 -16.40 -20.10
N LEU A 338 -2.91 -15.49 -20.80
CA LEU A 338 -4.05 -14.72 -20.29
C LEU A 338 -5.32 -15.54 -20.06
N LEU A 339 -5.34 -16.84 -20.36
CA LEU A 339 -6.46 -17.73 -20.08
C LEU A 339 -6.07 -18.96 -19.25
N GLY A 340 -4.78 -19.15 -18.96
CA GLY A 340 -4.27 -20.31 -18.22
C GLY A 340 -4.23 -21.59 -19.05
N TRP A 341 -4.27 -21.51 -20.38
CA TRP A 341 -4.20 -22.67 -21.27
C TRP A 341 -2.73 -23.08 -21.51
N PRO A 342 -2.39 -24.39 -21.55
CA PRO A 342 -3.27 -25.57 -21.57
C PRO A 342 -3.59 -26.20 -20.22
N GLU A 343 -3.12 -25.61 -19.11
CA GLU A 343 -3.32 -26.14 -17.75
C GLU A 343 -4.79 -26.08 -17.31
N GLN A 344 -5.50 -25.05 -17.78
CA GLN A 344 -6.93 -24.84 -17.61
C GLN A 344 -7.63 -25.02 -18.97
N GLU A 345 -8.77 -25.70 -18.96
CA GLU A 345 -9.65 -25.77 -20.11
C GLU A 345 -10.43 -24.45 -20.19
N ILE A 346 -10.55 -23.86 -21.39
CA ILE A 346 -10.96 -22.45 -21.59
C ILE A 346 -12.22 -22.28 -22.41
#